data_AF-A0A212CAH5-F1
#
_entry.id   AF-A0A212CAH5-F1
#
_cell.length_a   1.000
_cell.length_b   1.000
_cell.length_c   1.000
_cell.angle_alpha   90.00
_cell.angle_beta   90.00
_cell.angle_gamma   90.00
#
_symmetry.space_group_name_H-M   'P 1'
#
loop_
_entity.id
_entity.type
_entity.pdbx_description
1 polymer ?
#
loop_
_entity_poly.entity_id
_entity_poly.type
_entity_poly.pdbx_seq_one_letter_code
_entity_poly.pdbx_strand_id
1 'polypeptide(L)'
;ECILSGIMSVNGKKVLHMDRNPYYGGESASITPLEDLYKRFKIPGAPPASMGRGRDWNVDLIPKFLMANGQLVKMLLFTEVTRYLDFKVTEGSFVYKGGKIYKVPSTEAEALASSLMGLFEKRRFRKFLVYVANFDENDPRTFEGIDPKKTSMREVYKKFDLGQDVIDFTGHALALYRTDELSAIYGGTYMLNKPIEEIIMQNGKVIGVKSEGEIARCKQLICDPSYVKDRVEKVGQVIRVICILSHPIKNTNDANSCQIIIPQNQVNRKSDIYVCMISSAHNVAAQGKYIAIASTTVETKEPEKEIRPALELLEPIEQKFVSISDLLVPKDLGTESQIFISRTYDATTHFETTCDDIKDIYKRMTGSEFDFEEMKRKKNDIYGED
;
A
#
# COMPACT_ATOMS: atom_id res chain seq x y z
N GLU A 1 -5.29 -9.70 6.12
CA GLU A 1 -6.24 -10.79 6.46
C GLU A 1 -6.75 -11.52 5.23
N CYS A 2 -7.58 -10.93 4.37
CA CYS A 2 -8.12 -11.56 3.13
C CYS A 2 -7.04 -11.98 2.13
N ILE A 3 -5.94 -11.25 2.22
CA ILE A 3 -4.59 -11.70 1.92
C ILE A 3 -4.30 -12.85 2.94
N LEU A 4 -3.35 -12.79 3.88
CA LEU A 4 -3.04 -13.77 4.98
C LEU A 4 -3.72 -15.17 5.10
N SER A 5 -5.05 -15.25 5.10
CA SER A 5 -5.92 -16.44 5.01
C SER A 5 -5.43 -17.62 4.15
N GLY A 6 -4.78 -17.33 3.01
CA GLY A 6 -4.81 -18.26 1.88
C GLY A 6 -3.49 -18.86 1.36
N ILE A 7 -2.30 -18.35 1.71
CA ILE A 7 -1.05 -19.12 1.49
C ILE A 7 -1.20 -20.42 2.28
N MET A 8 -1.83 -20.32 3.46
CA MET A 8 -2.27 -21.43 4.27
C MET A 8 -3.15 -22.40 3.47
N SER A 9 -4.18 -21.94 2.76
CA SER A 9 -5.01 -22.81 1.92
C SER A 9 -4.27 -23.48 0.77
N VAL A 10 -3.41 -22.75 0.03
CA VAL A 10 -2.56 -23.34 -1.02
C VAL A 10 -1.58 -24.37 -0.40
N ASN A 11 -1.10 -24.12 0.82
CA ASN A 11 -0.34 -25.04 1.66
C ASN A 11 -1.21 -26.10 2.37
N GLY A 12 -2.39 -26.41 1.83
CA GLY A 12 -3.29 -27.48 2.28
C GLY A 12 -3.91 -27.28 3.67
N LYS A 13 -3.91 -26.06 4.25
CA LYS A 13 -4.61 -25.79 5.51
C LYS A 13 -6.12 -25.58 5.24
N LYS A 14 -6.97 -26.17 6.07
CA LYS A 14 -8.40 -25.81 6.11
C LYS A 14 -8.55 -24.48 6.85
N VAL A 15 -8.90 -23.40 6.15
CA VAL A 15 -9.02 -22.06 6.72
C VAL A 15 -10.45 -21.56 6.74
N LEU A 16 -10.89 -21.14 7.92
CA LEU A 16 -12.11 -20.39 8.16
C LEU A 16 -11.74 -18.89 8.26
N HIS A 17 -12.45 -18.06 7.51
CA HIS A 17 -12.27 -16.62 7.47
C HIS A 17 -13.59 -15.95 7.86
N MET A 18 -13.56 -15.02 8.82
CA MET A 18 -14.74 -14.39 9.39
C MET A 18 -14.54 -12.89 9.49
N ASP A 19 -15.55 -12.11 9.09
CA ASP A 19 -15.62 -10.67 9.35
C ASP A 19 -16.94 -10.33 10.05
N ARG A 20 -16.87 -9.49 11.07
CA ARG A 20 -18.03 -8.89 11.75
C ARG A 20 -18.82 -7.96 10.83
N ASN A 21 -18.19 -7.40 9.80
CA ASN A 21 -18.79 -6.47 8.86
C ASN A 21 -19.61 -7.21 7.79
N PRO A 22 -20.73 -6.64 7.29
CA PRO A 22 -21.47 -7.17 6.14
C PRO A 22 -20.80 -6.87 4.78
N TYR A 23 -19.54 -6.42 4.77
CA TYR A 23 -18.78 -6.04 3.59
C TYR A 23 -17.30 -6.45 3.77
N TYR A 24 -16.60 -6.67 2.66
CA TYR A 24 -15.17 -7.03 2.66
C TYR A 24 -14.26 -5.82 2.90
N GLY A 25 -13.07 -6.06 3.45
CA GLY A 25 -11.93 -5.13 3.43
C GLY A 25 -11.73 -4.32 4.71
N GLY A 26 -12.63 -4.37 5.69
CA GLY A 26 -12.43 -3.74 7.00
C GLY A 26 -12.14 -2.23 6.93
N GLU A 27 -10.97 -1.80 7.39
CA GLU A 27 -10.53 -0.40 7.31
C GLU A 27 -10.17 0.05 5.88
N SER A 28 -9.70 -0.88 5.02
CA SER A 28 -9.34 -0.65 3.62
C SER A 28 -10.46 -1.02 2.64
N ALA A 29 -11.72 -1.03 3.10
CA ALA A 29 -12.88 -1.33 2.25
C ALA A 29 -13.06 -0.28 1.13
N SER A 30 -13.60 -0.73 -0.01
CA SER A 30 -14.12 0.14 -1.06
C SER A 30 -15.60 0.40 -0.83
N ILE A 31 -16.01 1.67 -0.81
CA ILE A 31 -17.37 2.09 -0.48
C ILE A 31 -18.16 2.39 -1.74
N THR A 32 -19.28 1.71 -1.90
CA THR A 32 -20.27 1.91 -2.97
C THR A 32 -21.68 1.73 -2.38
N PRO A 33 -22.69 2.53 -2.80
CA PRO A 33 -22.60 3.67 -3.70
C PRO A 33 -22.09 4.94 -2.98
N LEU A 34 -21.91 6.05 -3.72
CA LEU A 34 -21.41 7.32 -3.17
C LEU A 34 -22.25 7.87 -2.00
N GLU A 35 -23.55 7.58 -1.96
CA GLU A 35 -24.44 7.91 -0.85
C GLU A 35 -23.97 7.28 0.48
N ASP A 36 -23.35 6.10 0.45
CA ASP A 36 -22.86 5.42 1.64
C ASP A 36 -21.50 5.97 2.10
N LEU A 37 -20.71 6.53 1.19
CA LEU A 37 -19.53 7.34 1.55
C LEU A 37 -19.96 8.62 2.29
N TYR A 38 -20.97 9.33 1.77
CA TYR A 38 -21.57 10.50 2.43
C TYR A 38 -22.06 10.16 3.84
N LYS A 39 -22.82 9.05 4.00
CA LYS A 39 -23.28 8.55 5.31
C LYS A 39 -22.11 8.21 6.24
N ARG A 40 -21.10 7.47 5.77
CA ARG A 40 -19.93 7.04 6.58
C ARG A 40 -19.16 8.21 7.16
N PHE A 41 -18.96 9.27 6.36
CA PHE A 41 -18.29 10.50 6.77
C PHE A 41 -19.23 11.55 7.38
N LYS A 42 -20.52 11.22 7.58
CA LYS A 42 -21.56 12.08 8.19
C LYS A 42 -21.74 13.42 7.45
N ILE A 43 -21.52 13.42 6.14
CA ILE A 43 -21.75 14.59 5.28
C ILE A 43 -23.27 14.83 5.19
N PRO A 44 -23.76 16.06 5.44
CA PRO A 44 -25.19 16.33 5.41
C PRO A 44 -25.74 16.32 3.97
N GLY A 45 -26.90 15.68 3.79
CA GLY A 45 -27.58 15.56 2.50
C GLY A 45 -27.11 14.38 1.65
N ALA A 46 -27.69 14.28 0.45
CA ALA A 46 -27.25 13.32 -0.58
C ALA A 46 -26.13 13.94 -1.45
N PRO A 47 -25.37 13.12 -2.20
CA PRO A 47 -24.47 13.63 -3.24
C PRO A 47 -25.25 14.51 -4.24
N PRO A 48 -24.72 15.67 -4.65
CA PRO A 48 -25.39 16.52 -5.64
C PRO A 48 -25.41 15.81 -7.00
N ALA A 49 -26.42 16.10 -7.83
CA ALA A 49 -26.60 15.44 -9.14
C ALA A 49 -25.40 15.60 -10.11
N SER A 50 -24.54 16.59 -9.87
CA SER A 50 -23.25 16.75 -10.57
C SER A 50 -22.26 15.62 -10.32
N MET A 51 -22.47 14.76 -9.31
CA MET A 51 -21.68 13.55 -9.03
C MET A 51 -22.05 12.35 -9.92
N GLY A 52 -23.04 12.48 -10.80
CA GLY A 52 -23.52 11.38 -11.62
C GLY A 52 -24.30 10.34 -10.80
N ARG A 53 -24.19 9.05 -11.16
CA ARG A 53 -24.91 7.95 -10.49
C ARG A 53 -24.07 7.40 -9.35
N GLY A 54 -24.61 7.37 -8.13
CA GLY A 54 -23.87 6.91 -6.94
C GLY A 54 -23.27 5.50 -7.04
N ARG A 55 -23.92 4.57 -7.76
CA ARG A 55 -23.44 3.20 -8.00
C ARG A 55 -22.24 3.09 -8.95
N ASP A 56 -21.96 4.14 -9.72
CA ASP A 56 -20.83 4.18 -10.66
C ASP A 56 -19.53 4.57 -9.90
N TRP A 57 -19.57 4.62 -8.56
CA TRP A 57 -18.47 4.90 -7.65
C TRP A 57 -18.10 3.68 -6.82
N ASN A 58 -16.80 3.43 -6.66
CA ASN A 58 -16.21 2.43 -5.77
C ASN A 58 -15.01 3.09 -5.08
N VAL A 59 -15.24 3.66 -3.88
CA VAL A 59 -14.29 4.60 -3.26
C VAL A 59 -13.52 3.91 -2.14
N ASP A 60 -12.27 3.57 -2.43
CA ASP A 60 -11.33 2.99 -1.46
C ASP A 60 -11.05 3.96 -0.31
N LEU A 61 -11.18 3.48 0.92
CA LEU A 61 -10.82 4.25 2.12
C LEU A 61 -9.29 4.34 2.32
N ILE A 62 -8.56 3.34 1.82
CA ILE A 62 -7.10 3.23 1.91
C ILE A 62 -6.56 2.71 0.56
N PRO A 63 -6.57 3.56 -0.50
CA PRO A 63 -6.06 3.18 -1.81
C PRO A 63 -4.54 2.96 -1.78
N LYS A 64 -4.08 1.89 -2.42
CA LYS A 64 -2.66 1.58 -2.60
C LYS A 64 -2.44 0.99 -4.00
N PHE A 65 -1.44 1.48 -4.72
CA PHE A 65 -1.00 0.92 -6.00
C PHE A 65 -0.10 -0.30 -5.80
N LEU A 66 -0.12 -1.19 -6.79
CA LEU A 66 0.78 -2.33 -6.87
C LEU A 66 1.99 -1.95 -7.73
N MET A 67 3.20 -2.18 -7.23
CA MET A 67 4.41 -2.16 -8.06
C MET A 67 4.35 -3.37 -9.02
N ALA A 68 4.40 -3.13 -10.33
CA ALA A 68 4.11 -4.16 -11.35
C ALA A 68 4.97 -5.44 -11.23
N ASN A 69 6.25 -5.29 -10.90
CA ASN A 69 7.18 -6.40 -10.64
C ASN A 69 7.44 -6.63 -9.13
N GLY A 70 6.72 -5.93 -8.26
CA GLY A 70 6.84 -6.04 -6.80
C GLY A 70 6.32 -7.38 -6.29
N GLN A 71 6.76 -7.81 -5.11
CA GLN A 71 6.47 -9.17 -4.67
C GLN A 71 4.96 -9.42 -4.51
N LEU A 72 4.14 -8.43 -4.08
CA LEU A 72 2.67 -8.59 -4.06
C LEU A 72 2.13 -9.12 -5.39
N VAL A 73 2.51 -8.56 -6.54
CA VAL A 73 2.06 -9.07 -7.85
C VAL A 73 2.55 -10.52 -8.07
N LYS A 74 3.81 -10.82 -7.72
CA LYS A 74 4.34 -12.20 -7.77
C LYS A 74 3.55 -13.16 -6.88
N MET A 75 3.12 -12.75 -5.69
CA MET A 75 2.32 -13.58 -4.79
C MET A 75 0.89 -13.73 -5.32
N LEU A 76 0.25 -12.67 -5.84
CA LEU A 76 -1.06 -12.72 -6.52
C LEU A 76 -1.03 -13.63 -7.78
N LEU A 77 0.13 -13.76 -8.43
CA LEU A 77 0.37 -14.67 -9.55
C LEU A 77 0.61 -16.13 -9.10
N PHE A 78 1.43 -16.36 -8.08
CA PHE A 78 1.60 -17.69 -7.47
C PHE A 78 0.24 -18.27 -7.04
N THR A 79 -0.64 -17.39 -6.57
CA THR A 79 -1.96 -17.74 -6.07
C THR A 79 -2.99 -17.87 -7.17
N GLU A 80 -2.85 -17.13 -8.27
CA GLU A 80 -3.77 -17.04 -9.42
C GLU A 80 -5.00 -16.15 -9.22
N VAL A 81 -5.02 -15.28 -8.20
CA VAL A 81 -6.13 -14.31 -8.03
C VAL A 81 -6.17 -13.25 -9.15
N THR A 82 -5.10 -13.15 -9.93
CA THR A 82 -5.08 -12.46 -11.23
C THR A 82 -6.13 -12.99 -12.23
N ARG A 83 -6.68 -14.21 -12.05
CA ARG A 83 -7.84 -14.70 -12.82
C ARG A 83 -9.15 -13.93 -12.55
N TYR A 84 -9.20 -13.15 -11.46
CA TYR A 84 -10.38 -12.40 -11.00
C TYR A 84 -10.12 -10.89 -10.89
N LEU A 85 -8.99 -10.39 -11.42
CA LEU A 85 -8.54 -9.01 -11.24
C LEU A 85 -8.02 -8.43 -12.56
N ASP A 86 -8.77 -7.49 -13.15
CA ASP A 86 -8.32 -6.69 -14.30
C ASP A 86 -7.40 -5.55 -13.84
N PHE A 87 -6.11 -5.64 -14.16
CA PHE A 87 -5.13 -4.60 -13.82
C PHE A 87 -4.98 -3.56 -14.95
N LYS A 88 -5.26 -2.29 -14.63
CA LYS A 88 -4.90 -1.15 -15.47
C LYS A 88 -3.63 -0.47 -14.95
N VAL A 89 -2.71 -0.14 -15.85
CA VAL A 89 -1.46 0.58 -15.56
C VAL A 89 -1.77 2.04 -15.20
N THR A 90 -1.08 2.56 -14.19
CA THR A 90 -1.16 3.97 -13.78
C THR A 90 -0.44 4.88 -14.78
N GLU A 91 -1.06 6.00 -15.14
CA GLU A 91 -0.62 6.81 -16.28
C GLU A 91 0.56 7.75 -15.96
N GLY A 92 0.86 7.99 -14.68
CA GLY A 92 2.12 8.64 -14.28
C GLY A 92 2.50 8.50 -12.81
N SER A 93 3.80 8.61 -12.54
CA SER A 93 4.37 8.83 -11.20
C SER A 93 5.04 10.20 -11.18
N PHE A 94 4.73 11.00 -10.18
CA PHE A 94 5.17 12.38 -10.03
C PHE A 94 5.81 12.60 -8.65
N VAL A 95 6.75 13.54 -8.58
CA VAL A 95 7.37 13.99 -7.33
C VAL A 95 7.27 15.50 -7.21
N TYR A 96 6.98 15.98 -6.01
CA TYR A 96 6.95 17.40 -5.68
C TYR A 96 8.37 17.91 -5.38
N LYS A 97 8.72 19.06 -5.96
CA LYS A 97 9.96 19.79 -5.70
C LYS A 97 9.70 21.29 -5.79
N GLY A 98 10.03 22.04 -4.73
CA GLY A 98 9.95 23.51 -4.72
C GLY A 98 8.61 24.10 -5.22
N GLY A 99 7.48 23.61 -4.70
CA GLY A 99 6.14 24.15 -5.03
C GLY A 99 5.49 23.59 -6.30
N LYS A 100 6.09 22.62 -7.00
CA LYS A 100 5.57 22.04 -8.25
C LYS A 100 5.78 20.53 -8.30
N ILE A 101 4.93 19.83 -9.05
CA ILE A 101 5.11 18.41 -9.37
C ILE A 101 5.78 18.21 -10.72
N TYR A 102 6.54 17.13 -10.86
CA TYR A 102 7.26 16.74 -12.08
C TYR A 102 7.19 15.23 -12.26
N LYS A 103 7.15 14.73 -13.50
CA LYS A 103 7.20 13.29 -13.77
C LYS A 103 8.54 12.72 -13.27
N VAL A 104 8.48 11.63 -12.52
CA VAL A 104 9.65 10.88 -12.06
C VAL A 104 10.31 10.20 -13.27
N PRO A 105 11.60 10.47 -13.58
CA PRO A 105 12.29 9.86 -14.71
C PRO A 105 12.77 8.45 -14.35
N SER A 106 12.27 7.43 -15.05
CA SER A 106 12.67 6.02 -14.85
C SER A 106 13.64 5.50 -15.92
N THR A 107 13.83 6.25 -17.01
CA THR A 107 14.69 5.89 -18.14
C THR A 107 15.73 6.97 -18.45
N GLU A 108 16.78 6.62 -19.21
CA GLU A 108 17.80 7.58 -19.66
C GLU A 108 17.22 8.76 -20.45
N ALA A 109 16.25 8.49 -21.33
CA ALA A 109 15.59 9.50 -22.15
C ALA A 109 14.78 10.48 -21.28
N GLU A 110 14.02 9.96 -20.31
CA GLU A 110 13.31 10.79 -19.34
C GLU A 110 14.26 11.55 -18.41
N ALA A 111 15.38 10.98 -18.00
CA ALA A 111 16.38 11.66 -17.17
C ALA A 111 17.00 12.87 -17.89
N LEU A 112 17.22 12.77 -19.21
CA LEU A 112 17.70 13.90 -20.03
C LEU A 112 16.59 14.92 -20.31
N ALA A 113 15.33 14.50 -20.47
CA ALA A 113 14.20 15.40 -20.67
C ALA A 113 13.78 16.15 -19.39
N SER A 114 13.65 15.45 -18.26
CA SER A 114 12.99 15.90 -17.02
C SER A 114 13.47 17.25 -16.50
N SER A 115 12.56 18.12 -16.11
CA SER A 115 12.84 19.46 -15.57
C SER A 115 13.19 19.47 -14.07
N LEU A 116 13.29 18.31 -13.40
CA LEU A 116 13.69 18.19 -11.98
C LEU A 116 15.14 18.65 -11.68
N MET A 117 16.02 18.59 -12.68
CA MET A 117 17.47 18.64 -12.52
C MET A 117 18.13 19.63 -13.48
N GLY A 118 19.22 20.26 -13.03
CA GLY A 118 20.09 21.08 -13.89
C GLY A 118 20.84 20.23 -14.93
N LEU A 119 21.25 20.84 -16.06
CA LEU A 119 21.81 20.12 -17.22
C LEU A 119 22.98 19.17 -16.89
N PHE A 120 23.88 19.57 -16.00
CA PHE A 120 25.00 18.72 -15.54
C PHE A 120 24.52 17.57 -14.64
N GLU A 121 23.57 17.85 -13.76
CA GLU A 121 23.00 16.89 -12.83
C GLU A 121 22.20 15.81 -13.55
N LYS A 122 21.42 16.15 -14.59
CA LYS A 122 20.80 15.16 -15.49
C LYS A 122 21.80 14.16 -16.06
N ARG A 123 23.00 14.63 -16.46
CA ARG A 123 24.06 13.78 -17.02
C ARG A 123 24.67 12.85 -15.98
N ARG A 124 24.75 13.28 -14.71
CA ARG A 124 25.15 12.45 -13.57
C ARG A 124 24.09 11.42 -13.21
N PHE A 125 22.83 11.84 -13.12
CA PHE A 125 21.70 10.94 -12.84
C PHE A 125 21.49 9.90 -13.95
N ARG A 126 21.68 10.25 -15.23
CA ARG A 126 21.73 9.27 -16.33
C ARG A 126 22.82 8.22 -16.08
N LYS A 127 24.04 8.61 -15.67
CA LYS A 127 25.10 7.63 -15.35
C LYS A 127 24.71 6.71 -14.20
N PHE A 128 24.05 7.24 -13.17
CA PHE A 128 23.52 6.42 -12.07
C PHE A 128 22.45 5.43 -12.55
N LEU A 129 21.48 5.84 -13.37
CA LEU A 129 20.51 4.91 -13.97
C LEU A 129 21.19 3.83 -14.85
N VAL A 130 22.19 4.22 -15.64
CA VAL A 130 22.98 3.26 -16.46
C VAL A 130 23.74 2.28 -15.57
N TYR A 131 24.32 2.72 -14.45
CA TYR A 131 24.94 1.82 -13.47
C TYR A 131 23.92 0.83 -12.88
N VAL A 132 22.78 1.32 -12.38
CA VAL A 132 21.72 0.47 -11.79
C VAL A 132 21.17 -0.54 -12.81
N ALA A 133 20.99 -0.14 -14.08
CA ALA A 133 20.46 -1.00 -15.13
C ALA A 133 21.44 -2.07 -15.65
N ASN A 134 22.75 -1.89 -15.43
CA ASN A 134 23.80 -2.84 -15.84
C ASN A 134 24.38 -3.65 -14.67
N PHE A 135 23.87 -3.46 -13.44
CA PHE A 135 24.36 -4.14 -12.25
C PHE A 135 23.86 -5.60 -12.19
N ASP A 136 24.79 -6.55 -12.07
CA ASP A 136 24.53 -7.98 -11.88
C ASP A 136 25.33 -8.48 -10.68
N GLU A 137 24.65 -8.96 -9.63
CA GLU A 137 25.25 -9.52 -8.41
C GLU A 137 26.25 -10.66 -8.67
N ASN A 138 26.15 -11.32 -9.83
CA ASN A 138 27.01 -12.44 -10.25
C ASN A 138 28.26 -11.99 -11.02
N ASP A 139 28.32 -10.72 -11.47
CA ASP A 139 29.47 -10.16 -12.19
C ASP A 139 30.07 -8.94 -11.47
N PRO A 140 31.13 -9.13 -10.65
CA PRO A 140 31.82 -8.06 -9.95
C PRO A 140 32.40 -6.94 -10.83
N ARG A 141 32.48 -7.13 -12.16
CA ARG A 141 32.89 -6.06 -13.10
C ARG A 141 31.82 -4.96 -13.18
N THR A 142 30.54 -5.33 -13.05
CA THR A 142 29.40 -4.40 -13.10
C THR A 142 29.31 -3.49 -11.88
N PHE A 143 29.91 -3.90 -10.75
CA PHE A 143 29.90 -3.15 -9.50
C PHE A 143 30.66 -1.81 -9.59
N GLU A 144 31.55 -1.65 -10.60
CA GLU A 144 32.37 -0.43 -10.77
C GLU A 144 33.04 0.04 -9.46
N GLY A 145 33.59 -0.90 -8.67
CA GLY A 145 34.27 -0.60 -7.40
C GLY A 145 33.38 -0.36 -6.17
N ILE A 146 32.07 -0.60 -6.25
CA ILE A 146 31.16 -0.65 -5.09
C ILE A 146 31.17 -2.06 -4.48
N ASP A 147 31.06 -2.17 -3.15
CA ASP A 147 30.76 -3.45 -2.49
C ASP A 147 29.27 -3.47 -2.12
N PRO A 148 28.40 -4.21 -2.85
CA PRO A 148 26.95 -4.17 -2.62
C PRO A 148 26.51 -4.71 -1.26
N LYS A 149 27.41 -5.32 -0.48
CA LYS A 149 27.14 -5.84 0.87
C LYS A 149 27.73 -4.97 1.98
N LYS A 150 28.39 -3.85 1.65
CA LYS A 150 29.04 -2.95 2.63
C LYS A 150 28.93 -1.45 2.32
N THR A 151 28.97 -1.05 1.06
CA THR A 151 28.90 0.37 0.66
C THR A 151 27.48 0.89 0.85
N SER A 152 27.32 1.97 1.61
CA SER A 152 26.00 2.57 1.83
C SER A 152 25.48 3.28 0.58
N MET A 153 24.15 3.35 0.38
CA MET A 153 23.58 4.12 -0.73
C MET A 153 23.97 5.61 -0.70
N ARG A 154 24.31 6.17 0.47
CA ARG A 154 24.88 7.52 0.58
C ARG A 154 26.24 7.64 -0.12
N GLU A 155 27.08 6.61 -0.03
CA GLU A 155 28.37 6.55 -0.71
C GLU A 155 28.21 6.27 -2.22
N VAL A 156 27.22 5.46 -2.60
CA VAL A 156 26.83 5.28 -4.01
C VAL A 156 26.40 6.62 -4.62
N TYR A 157 25.48 7.36 -3.98
CA TYR A 157 25.07 8.70 -4.44
C TYR A 157 26.25 9.69 -4.49
N LYS A 158 27.19 9.60 -3.54
CA LYS A 158 28.43 10.40 -3.54
C LYS A 158 29.36 10.05 -4.71
N LYS A 159 29.50 8.78 -5.08
CA LYS A 159 30.27 8.35 -6.28
C LYS A 159 29.74 8.99 -7.55
N PHE A 160 28.42 9.14 -7.67
CA PHE A 160 27.76 9.77 -8.82
C PHE A 160 27.56 11.30 -8.68
N ASP A 161 28.02 11.92 -7.59
CA ASP A 161 27.91 13.38 -7.35
C ASP A 161 26.45 13.89 -7.48
N LEU A 162 25.50 13.18 -6.85
CA LEU A 162 24.08 13.53 -6.87
C LEU A 162 23.72 14.45 -5.68
N GLY A 163 23.04 15.56 -5.96
CA GLY A 163 22.59 16.52 -4.95
C GLY A 163 21.39 16.00 -4.13
N GLN A 164 21.12 16.63 -2.98
CA GLN A 164 20.08 16.17 -2.05
C GLN A 164 18.69 16.07 -2.70
N ASP A 165 18.30 17.01 -3.56
CA ASP A 165 17.03 16.92 -4.30
C ASP A 165 16.91 15.65 -5.17
N VAL A 166 18.02 15.17 -5.71
CA VAL A 166 18.08 13.94 -6.53
C VAL A 166 18.01 12.71 -5.65
N ILE A 167 18.73 12.74 -4.52
CA ILE A 167 18.67 11.69 -3.49
C ILE A 167 17.23 11.54 -2.97
N ASP A 168 16.55 12.66 -2.70
CA ASP A 168 15.17 12.69 -2.24
C ASP A 168 14.22 12.03 -3.23
N PHE A 169 14.18 12.44 -4.51
CA PHE A 169 13.27 11.79 -5.47
C PHE A 169 13.68 10.36 -5.81
N THR A 170 14.98 10.02 -5.78
CA THR A 170 15.44 8.65 -6.08
C THR A 170 15.06 7.69 -4.96
N GLY A 171 15.32 8.06 -3.71
CA GLY A 171 14.95 7.25 -2.55
C GLY A 171 13.44 7.13 -2.39
N HIS A 172 12.73 8.27 -2.37
CA HIS A 172 11.31 8.30 -2.02
C HIS A 172 10.39 7.95 -3.20
N ALA A 173 10.75 8.26 -4.45
CA ALA A 173 9.83 8.16 -5.60
C ALA A 173 10.26 7.20 -6.73
N LEU A 174 11.49 6.66 -6.71
CA LEU A 174 11.89 5.51 -7.55
C LEU A 174 12.02 4.23 -6.72
N ALA A 175 12.79 4.26 -5.63
CA ALA A 175 12.95 3.10 -4.74
C ALA A 175 11.80 2.95 -3.72
N LEU A 176 10.93 3.95 -3.59
CA LEU A 176 9.76 3.96 -2.68
C LEU A 176 10.10 3.70 -1.20
N TYR A 177 11.33 4.05 -0.80
CA TYR A 177 11.87 3.73 0.52
C TYR A 177 11.15 4.42 1.66
N ARG A 178 10.78 3.63 2.67
CA ARG A 178 10.57 4.06 4.06
C ARG A 178 11.22 3.11 5.08
N THR A 179 12.02 2.14 4.62
CA THR A 179 12.30 0.79 5.20
C THR A 179 11.25 -0.29 4.82
N ASP A 180 11.58 -1.61 4.92
CA ASP A 180 11.46 -2.56 3.76
C ASP A 180 10.83 -4.00 3.94
N GLU A 181 10.24 -4.52 2.83
CA GLU A 181 9.87 -5.90 2.32
C GLU A 181 8.93 -6.98 2.99
N LEU A 182 8.00 -7.79 2.38
CA LEU A 182 7.06 -7.81 1.19
C LEU A 182 5.93 -8.98 1.28
N SER A 183 4.92 -9.22 0.35
CA SER A 183 3.50 -9.82 0.55
C SER A 183 3.04 -11.34 0.36
N ALA A 184 1.96 -11.65 -0.45
CA ALA A 184 0.94 -12.76 -0.34
C ALA A 184 -0.30 -12.70 -1.38
N ILE A 185 -1.39 -13.54 -1.58
CA ILE A 185 -2.02 -14.85 -1.09
C ILE A 185 -3.30 -15.39 -1.91
N TYR A 186 -3.84 -16.65 -1.69
CA TYR A 186 -5.09 -17.29 -2.26
C TYR A 186 -6.16 -17.98 -1.32
N GLY A 187 -7.45 -17.63 -1.42
CA GLY A 187 -8.62 -18.55 -1.25
C GLY A 187 -8.86 -19.34 0.07
N GLY A 188 -9.80 -18.90 0.92
CA GLY A 188 -10.32 -19.65 2.09
C GLY A 188 -11.86 -19.69 2.15
N THR A 189 -12.48 -20.27 3.18
CA THR A 189 -13.94 -20.19 3.38
C THR A 189 -14.30 -18.89 4.10
N TYR A 190 -15.01 -17.98 3.42
CA TYR A 190 -15.38 -16.66 3.95
C TYR A 190 -16.79 -16.60 4.53
N MET A 191 -16.94 -15.93 5.67
CA MET A 191 -18.21 -15.60 6.33
C MET A 191 -18.22 -14.10 6.68
N LEU A 192 -19.15 -13.33 6.11
CA LEU A 192 -19.40 -11.93 6.45
C LEU A 192 -20.55 -11.80 7.47
N ASN A 193 -20.66 -10.63 8.09
CA ASN A 193 -21.69 -10.29 9.09
C ASN A 193 -21.73 -11.28 10.27
N LYS A 194 -20.58 -11.88 10.64
CA LYS A 194 -20.49 -12.97 11.61
C LYS A 194 -19.71 -12.47 12.85
N PRO A 195 -20.40 -11.98 13.90
CA PRO A 195 -19.76 -11.30 15.03
C PRO A 195 -18.97 -12.28 15.91
N ILE A 196 -17.73 -11.93 16.24
CA ILE A 196 -16.92 -12.70 17.19
C ILE A 196 -17.30 -12.29 18.61
N GLU A 197 -17.80 -13.24 19.40
CA GLU A 197 -18.15 -13.04 20.81
C GLU A 197 -16.92 -13.17 21.72
N GLU A 198 -16.06 -14.14 21.44
CA GLU A 198 -14.96 -14.56 22.32
C GLU A 198 -13.82 -15.19 21.50
N ILE A 199 -12.57 -14.87 21.85
CA ILE A 199 -11.38 -15.61 21.42
C ILE A 199 -11.02 -16.56 22.57
N ILE A 200 -11.18 -17.86 22.36
CA ILE A 200 -11.12 -18.86 23.42
C ILE A 200 -9.66 -19.26 23.65
N MET A 201 -9.18 -19.03 24.87
CA MET A 201 -7.80 -19.29 25.27
C MET A 201 -7.71 -20.47 26.25
N GLN A 202 -6.71 -21.33 26.08
CA GLN A 202 -6.35 -22.39 27.02
C GLN A 202 -4.82 -22.42 27.18
N ASN A 203 -4.34 -22.42 28.44
CA ASN A 203 -2.91 -22.44 28.77
C ASN A 203 -2.09 -21.35 28.03
N GLY A 204 -2.67 -20.15 27.90
CA GLY A 204 -2.07 -19.01 27.19
C GLY A 204 -2.21 -19.02 25.66
N LYS A 205 -2.73 -20.10 25.05
CA LYS A 205 -2.84 -20.28 23.59
C LYS A 205 -4.28 -20.24 23.10
N VAL A 206 -4.51 -19.75 21.88
CA VAL A 206 -5.83 -19.82 21.23
C VAL A 206 -6.20 -21.27 20.87
N ILE A 207 -7.45 -21.65 21.14
CA ILE A 207 -8.02 -22.95 20.77
C ILE A 207 -9.28 -22.84 19.91
N GLY A 208 -9.82 -21.63 19.72
CA GLY A 208 -10.97 -21.36 18.87
C GLY A 208 -11.51 -19.94 19.00
N VAL A 209 -12.55 -19.66 18.22
CA VAL A 209 -13.37 -18.44 18.32
C VAL A 209 -14.84 -18.82 18.47
N LYS A 210 -15.57 -18.04 19.28
CA LYS A 210 -17.00 -18.18 19.50
C LYS A 210 -17.77 -17.14 18.68
N SER A 211 -18.86 -17.55 18.04
CA SER A 211 -19.73 -16.67 17.26
C SER A 211 -21.14 -17.24 17.14
N GLU A 212 -22.14 -16.45 17.52
CA GLU A 212 -23.56 -16.81 17.52
C GLU A 212 -23.84 -18.10 18.33
N GLY A 213 -23.21 -18.21 19.50
CA GLY A 213 -23.25 -19.39 20.36
C GLY A 213 -22.38 -20.58 19.94
N GLU A 214 -22.01 -20.67 18.65
CA GLU A 214 -21.16 -21.75 18.13
C GLU A 214 -19.67 -21.52 18.40
N ILE A 215 -18.86 -22.59 18.39
CA ILE A 215 -17.41 -22.54 18.61
C ILE A 215 -16.67 -23.19 17.44
N ALA A 216 -15.94 -22.39 16.68
CA ALA A 216 -15.01 -22.85 15.66
C ALA A 216 -13.62 -23.05 16.28
N ARG A 217 -13.16 -24.30 16.41
CA ARG A 217 -11.82 -24.61 16.95
C ARG A 217 -10.73 -24.38 15.92
N CYS A 218 -9.60 -23.80 16.36
CA CYS A 218 -8.42 -23.55 15.53
C CYS A 218 -7.13 -23.89 16.30
N LYS A 219 -5.99 -23.93 15.59
CA LYS A 219 -4.65 -24.06 16.18
C LYS A 219 -3.87 -22.74 16.22
N GLN A 220 -4.29 -21.81 15.37
CA GLN A 220 -3.71 -20.50 15.13
C GLN A 220 -4.85 -19.56 14.73
N LEU A 221 -4.76 -18.29 15.10
CA LEU A 221 -5.70 -17.23 14.72
C LEU A 221 -4.92 -16.12 14.02
N ILE A 222 -5.49 -15.56 12.95
CA ILE A 222 -4.99 -14.34 12.29
C ILE A 222 -6.09 -13.29 12.41
N CYS A 223 -5.75 -12.06 12.77
CA CYS A 223 -6.72 -10.97 12.86
C CYS A 223 -6.06 -9.59 12.72
N ASP A 224 -6.86 -8.58 12.38
CA ASP A 224 -6.46 -7.18 12.49
C ASP A 224 -6.61 -6.65 13.93
N PRO A 225 -5.96 -5.51 14.27
CA PRO A 225 -6.00 -4.90 15.61
C PRO A 225 -7.39 -4.68 16.23
N SER A 226 -8.45 -4.55 15.42
CA SER A 226 -9.81 -4.30 15.92
C SER A 226 -10.43 -5.47 16.69
N TYR A 227 -9.88 -6.68 16.55
CA TYR A 227 -10.34 -7.90 17.24
C TYR A 227 -9.63 -8.13 18.59
N VAL A 228 -8.47 -7.50 18.83
CA VAL A 228 -7.57 -7.80 19.96
C VAL A 228 -6.91 -6.53 20.53
N LYS A 229 -7.76 -5.56 20.90
CA LYS A 229 -7.34 -4.21 21.34
C LYS A 229 -6.42 -4.19 22.57
N ASP A 230 -6.47 -5.24 23.39
CA ASP A 230 -5.59 -5.47 24.53
C ASP A 230 -4.16 -5.87 24.11
N ARG A 231 -3.99 -6.53 22.97
CA ARG A 231 -2.71 -7.10 22.47
C ARG A 231 -1.92 -6.18 21.54
N VAL A 232 -2.46 -5.01 21.21
CA VAL A 232 -1.82 -4.01 20.34
C VAL A 232 -1.40 -2.75 21.10
N GLU A 233 -0.54 -1.94 20.49
CA GLU A 233 -0.22 -0.59 20.94
C GLU A 233 -0.29 0.43 19.81
N LYS A 234 -0.46 1.70 20.17
CA LYS A 234 -0.55 2.83 19.24
C LYS A 234 0.81 3.47 19.04
N VAL A 235 1.34 3.39 17.82
CA VAL A 235 2.64 3.97 17.44
C VAL A 235 2.54 5.30 16.71
N GLY A 236 1.34 5.70 16.29
CA GLY A 236 1.11 6.97 15.58
C GLY A 236 -0.33 7.15 15.13
N GLN A 237 -0.54 8.05 14.16
CA GLN A 237 -1.80 8.24 13.44
C GLN A 237 -1.51 8.58 11.99
N VAL A 238 -2.50 8.36 11.10
CA VAL A 238 -2.49 8.78 9.69
C VAL A 238 -3.74 9.61 9.42
N ILE A 239 -3.56 10.77 8.80
CA ILE A 239 -4.66 11.49 8.14
C ILE A 239 -4.79 10.99 6.70
N ARG A 240 -6.02 10.78 6.24
CA ARG A 240 -6.38 10.62 4.83
C ARG A 240 -7.49 11.61 4.47
N VAL A 241 -7.33 12.28 3.34
CA VAL A 241 -8.36 13.18 2.78
C VAL A 241 -8.68 12.70 1.37
N ILE A 242 -9.90 12.19 1.20
CA ILE A 242 -10.46 11.80 -0.10
C ILE A 242 -11.04 13.06 -0.74
N CYS A 243 -10.61 13.39 -1.95
CA CYS A 243 -11.04 14.56 -2.71
C CYS A 243 -11.69 14.13 -4.03
N ILE A 244 -12.91 14.62 -4.28
CA ILE A 244 -13.56 14.46 -5.59
C ILE A 244 -13.26 15.68 -6.46
N LEU A 245 -12.79 15.43 -7.68
CA LEU A 245 -12.47 16.46 -8.69
C LEU A 245 -13.26 16.22 -9.98
N SER A 246 -13.55 17.30 -10.72
CA SER A 246 -14.07 17.27 -12.11
C SER A 246 -13.01 17.60 -13.17
N HIS A 247 -11.73 17.50 -12.81
CA HIS A 247 -10.60 17.76 -13.70
C HIS A 247 -9.41 16.87 -13.32
N PRO A 248 -8.50 16.57 -14.27
CA PRO A 248 -7.22 15.95 -13.93
C PRO A 248 -6.37 16.89 -13.08
N ILE A 249 -5.38 16.35 -12.37
CA ILE A 249 -4.48 17.15 -11.53
C ILE A 249 -3.56 18.01 -12.42
N LYS A 250 -3.39 19.29 -12.07
CA LYS A 250 -2.60 20.23 -12.86
C LYS A 250 -1.14 19.76 -12.99
N ASN A 251 -0.59 19.87 -14.20
CA ASN A 251 0.77 19.43 -14.58
C ASN A 251 0.97 17.89 -14.65
N THR A 252 -0.08 17.06 -14.65
CA THR A 252 0.05 15.61 -14.88
C THR A 252 -0.07 15.17 -16.35
N ASN A 253 -0.18 16.11 -17.29
CA ASN A 253 -0.50 15.84 -18.70
C ASN A 253 -1.85 15.09 -18.84
N ASP A 254 -2.88 15.60 -18.17
CA ASP A 254 -4.26 15.12 -18.18
C ASP A 254 -4.42 13.62 -17.91
N ALA A 255 -3.55 13.07 -17.06
CA ALA A 255 -3.55 11.67 -16.66
C ALA A 255 -4.86 11.28 -15.96
N ASN A 256 -5.37 10.08 -16.27
CA ASN A 256 -6.58 9.50 -15.68
C ASN A 256 -6.27 8.70 -14.40
N SER A 257 -4.99 8.42 -14.12
CA SER A 257 -4.51 8.02 -12.80
C SER A 257 -3.05 8.39 -12.60
N CYS A 258 -2.68 8.73 -11.37
CA CYS A 258 -1.28 8.99 -11.03
C CYS A 258 -0.95 8.77 -9.56
N GLN A 259 0.34 8.54 -9.28
CA GLN A 259 0.93 8.73 -7.97
C GLN A 259 1.65 10.09 -7.92
N ILE A 260 1.54 10.80 -6.79
CA ILE A 260 2.33 11.99 -6.46
C ILE A 260 2.96 11.75 -5.07
N ILE A 261 4.27 11.92 -4.98
CA ILE A 261 5.01 11.85 -3.72
C ILE A 261 5.53 13.24 -3.38
N ILE A 262 5.33 13.67 -2.13
CA ILE A 262 5.82 14.93 -1.58
C ILE A 262 6.86 14.59 -0.51
N PRO A 263 8.16 14.56 -0.85
CA PRO A 263 9.21 14.19 0.09
C PRO A 263 9.22 15.13 1.29
N GLN A 264 9.34 14.58 2.49
CA GLN A 264 9.24 15.30 3.76
C GLN A 264 10.12 16.57 3.84
N ASN A 265 11.30 16.52 3.24
CA ASN A 265 12.27 17.62 3.20
C ASN A 265 11.73 18.84 2.42
N GLN A 266 10.95 18.61 1.35
CA GLN A 266 10.39 19.65 0.48
C GLN A 266 9.22 20.40 1.15
N VAL A 267 8.72 19.91 2.29
CA VAL A 267 7.62 20.50 3.07
C VAL A 267 7.95 20.67 4.56
N ASN A 268 9.23 20.52 4.95
CA ASN A 268 9.72 20.63 6.33
C ASN A 268 8.98 19.72 7.34
N ARG A 269 8.92 18.43 7.02
CA ARG A 269 8.27 17.36 7.79
C ARG A 269 9.24 16.22 8.16
N LYS A 270 8.78 15.29 8.99
CA LYS A 270 9.44 14.01 9.31
C LYS A 270 8.76 12.80 8.65
N SER A 271 7.75 13.03 7.83
CA SER A 271 7.04 12.04 7.03
C SER A 271 6.54 12.68 5.75
N ASP A 272 6.69 11.96 4.64
CA ASP A 272 6.18 12.36 3.33
C ASP A 272 4.66 12.56 3.35
N ILE A 273 4.17 13.30 2.34
CA ILE A 273 2.75 13.32 1.99
C ILE A 273 2.61 12.59 0.65
N TYR A 274 1.68 11.66 0.58
CA TYR A 274 1.36 10.89 -0.63
C TYR A 274 0.04 11.38 -1.21
N VAL A 275 -0.10 11.31 -2.54
CA VAL A 275 -1.40 11.39 -3.22
C VAL A 275 -1.46 10.29 -4.28
N CYS A 276 -2.52 9.50 -4.28
CA CYS A 276 -2.91 8.72 -5.44
C CYS A 276 -4.17 9.33 -6.05
N MET A 277 -4.27 9.27 -7.36
CA MET A 277 -5.47 9.65 -8.08
C MET A 277 -5.85 8.53 -9.05
N ILE A 278 -7.14 8.23 -9.08
CA ILE A 278 -7.82 7.28 -9.97
C ILE A 278 -9.17 7.91 -10.40
N SER A 279 -9.81 7.37 -11.44
CA SER A 279 -10.95 8.03 -12.10
C SER A 279 -11.92 7.02 -12.71
N SER A 280 -12.93 7.49 -13.44
CA SER A 280 -13.82 6.62 -14.23
C SER A 280 -13.08 5.67 -15.19
N ALA A 281 -11.85 6.00 -15.60
CA ALA A 281 -10.99 5.11 -16.39
C ALA A 281 -10.55 3.82 -15.67
N HIS A 282 -10.84 3.69 -14.36
CA HIS A 282 -10.62 2.50 -13.53
C HIS A 282 -11.94 1.98 -12.92
N ASN A 283 -13.10 2.43 -13.41
CA ASN A 283 -14.44 2.05 -12.94
C ASN A 283 -14.73 2.37 -11.45
N VAL A 284 -13.99 3.32 -10.86
CA VAL A 284 -14.14 3.73 -9.44
C VAL A 284 -14.95 5.03 -9.24
N ALA A 285 -15.30 5.74 -10.32
CA ALA A 285 -16.04 6.99 -10.26
C ALA A 285 -16.91 7.21 -11.50
N ALA A 286 -17.96 8.03 -11.39
CA ALA A 286 -18.79 8.43 -12.51
C ALA A 286 -17.99 9.16 -13.62
N GLN A 287 -18.45 9.11 -14.86
CA GLN A 287 -17.70 9.61 -16.01
C GLN A 287 -17.27 11.08 -15.88
N GLY A 288 -15.97 11.34 -16.09
CA GLY A 288 -15.37 12.68 -15.95
C GLY A 288 -15.00 13.06 -14.51
N LYS A 289 -15.16 12.16 -13.54
CA LYS A 289 -14.76 12.36 -12.15
C LYS A 289 -13.45 11.67 -11.82
N TYR A 290 -12.72 12.28 -10.90
CA TYR A 290 -11.45 11.81 -10.37
C TYR A 290 -11.55 11.76 -8.85
N ILE A 291 -11.01 10.70 -8.25
CA ILE A 291 -10.84 10.52 -6.82
C ILE A 291 -9.35 10.68 -6.55
N ALA A 292 -8.95 11.79 -5.94
CA ALA A 292 -7.59 12.03 -5.47
C ALA A 292 -7.58 11.86 -3.94
N ILE A 293 -6.75 10.97 -3.42
CA ILE A 293 -6.68 10.66 -1.98
C ILE A 293 -5.28 11.02 -1.50
N ALA A 294 -5.23 12.06 -0.65
CA ALA A 294 -4.00 12.51 -0.02
C ALA A 294 -3.85 11.84 1.35
N SER A 295 -2.62 11.46 1.74
CA SER A 295 -2.34 10.84 3.04
C SER A 295 -0.95 11.15 3.60
N THR A 296 -0.85 11.29 4.92
CA THR A 296 0.43 11.45 5.65
C THR A 296 0.31 10.95 7.09
N THR A 297 1.43 10.53 7.69
CA THR A 297 1.55 10.35 9.15
C THR A 297 1.25 11.68 9.84
N VAL A 298 0.59 11.67 11.00
CA VAL A 298 0.29 12.88 11.77
C VAL A 298 1.50 13.25 12.65
N GLU A 299 1.97 14.49 12.55
CA GLU A 299 3.08 15.04 13.35
C GLU A 299 2.64 16.14 14.34
N THR A 300 1.43 16.69 14.20
CA THR A 300 0.95 17.86 14.95
C THR A 300 -0.44 17.66 15.55
N LYS A 301 -0.97 18.71 16.21
CA LYS A 301 -2.36 18.75 16.71
C LYS A 301 -3.37 19.26 15.67
N GLU A 302 -2.94 19.60 14.46
CA GLU A 302 -3.80 20.17 13.41
C GLU A 302 -3.63 19.44 12.06
N PRO A 303 -4.05 18.16 11.94
CA PRO A 303 -3.62 17.29 10.85
C PRO A 303 -4.04 17.78 9.46
N GLU A 304 -5.18 18.47 9.33
CA GLU A 304 -5.61 19.06 8.06
C GLU A 304 -4.70 20.20 7.56
N LYS A 305 -3.93 20.86 8.43
CA LYS A 305 -2.91 21.84 8.01
C LYS A 305 -1.66 21.16 7.46
N GLU A 306 -1.32 19.98 7.98
CA GLU A 306 -0.15 19.21 7.55
C GLU A 306 -0.26 18.75 6.10
N ILE A 307 -1.47 18.39 5.67
CA ILE A 307 -1.76 17.86 4.33
C ILE A 307 -2.04 18.95 3.28
N ARG A 308 -2.03 20.24 3.68
CA ARG A 308 -2.32 21.38 2.79
C ARG A 308 -1.46 21.42 1.51
N PRO A 309 -0.14 21.11 1.53
CA PRO A 309 0.68 21.09 0.31
C PRO A 309 0.23 20.08 -0.75
N ALA A 310 -0.49 19.01 -0.36
CA ALA A 310 -1.15 18.11 -1.30
C ALA A 310 -2.46 18.71 -1.81
N LEU A 311 -3.32 19.22 -0.93
CA LEU A 311 -4.62 19.80 -1.30
C LEU A 311 -4.48 20.98 -2.28
N GLU A 312 -3.47 21.84 -2.10
CA GLU A 312 -3.16 22.96 -3.00
C GLU A 312 -2.90 22.53 -4.46
N LEU A 313 -2.47 21.28 -4.71
CA LEU A 313 -2.29 20.72 -6.05
C LEU A 313 -3.61 20.27 -6.70
N LEU A 314 -4.64 20.00 -5.88
CA LEU A 314 -5.91 19.39 -6.28
C LEU A 314 -7.02 20.42 -6.56
N GLU A 315 -6.89 21.66 -6.08
CA GLU A 315 -7.96 22.67 -6.20
C GLU A 315 -8.27 23.05 -7.66
N PRO A 316 -9.56 23.26 -8.04
CA PRO A 316 -10.76 23.25 -7.19
C PRO A 316 -11.32 21.86 -6.85
N ILE A 317 -11.40 21.54 -5.55
CA ILE A 317 -11.98 20.29 -5.04
C ILE A 317 -13.51 20.44 -4.90
N GLU A 318 -14.30 19.48 -5.42
CA GLU A 318 -15.77 19.51 -5.29
C GLU A 318 -16.27 19.03 -3.92
N GLN A 319 -15.61 18.02 -3.35
CA GLN A 319 -15.96 17.46 -2.04
C GLN A 319 -14.73 16.86 -1.37
N LYS A 320 -14.65 16.98 -0.03
CA LYS A 320 -13.61 16.37 0.81
C LYS A 320 -14.22 15.45 1.87
N PHE A 321 -13.60 14.30 2.08
CA PHE A 321 -13.91 13.38 3.17
C PHE A 321 -12.63 13.16 3.99
N VAL A 322 -12.61 13.65 5.23
CA VAL A 322 -11.43 13.61 6.12
C VAL A 322 -11.56 12.45 7.09
N SER A 323 -10.52 11.62 7.20
CA SER A 323 -10.39 10.59 8.23
C SER A 323 -9.04 10.69 8.92
N ILE A 324 -9.00 10.36 10.21
CA ILE A 324 -7.78 10.18 10.99
C ILE A 324 -7.89 8.81 11.65
N SER A 325 -6.92 7.94 11.36
CA SER A 325 -6.84 6.57 11.87
C SER A 325 -5.63 6.42 12.79
N ASP A 326 -5.75 5.58 13.83
CA ASP A 326 -4.64 5.23 14.71
C ASP A 326 -3.77 4.15 14.07
N LEU A 327 -2.44 4.31 14.11
CA LEU A 327 -1.51 3.26 13.69
C LEU A 327 -1.30 2.29 14.86
N LEU A 328 -1.78 1.06 14.70
CA LEU A 328 -1.68 0.00 15.70
C LEU A 328 -0.71 -1.11 15.24
N VAL A 329 0.06 -1.65 16.19
CA VAL A 329 0.99 -2.77 15.97
C VAL A 329 0.83 -3.85 17.06
N PRO A 330 1.15 -5.13 16.79
CA PRO A 330 1.21 -6.17 17.82
C PRO A 330 2.25 -5.90 18.91
N LYS A 331 1.85 -6.03 20.19
CA LYS A 331 2.77 -6.29 21.31
C LYS A 331 3.06 -7.79 21.48
N ASP A 332 2.13 -8.63 21.03
CA ASP A 332 2.21 -10.09 21.03
C ASP A 332 2.60 -10.58 19.63
N LEU A 333 3.76 -11.22 19.50
CA LEU A 333 4.24 -11.76 18.22
C LEU A 333 3.49 -13.03 17.79
N GLY A 334 2.69 -13.64 18.66
CA GLY A 334 1.91 -14.84 18.37
C GLY A 334 2.67 -16.16 18.50
N THR A 335 3.99 -16.15 18.71
CA THR A 335 4.80 -17.37 18.86
C THR A 335 4.35 -18.23 20.04
N GLU A 336 4.01 -17.62 21.17
CA GLU A 336 3.44 -18.33 22.32
C GLU A 336 1.93 -18.52 22.20
N SER A 337 1.19 -17.42 22.02
CA SER A 337 -0.28 -17.38 22.07
C SER A 337 -0.98 -17.99 20.86
N GLN A 338 -0.26 -18.13 19.75
CA GLN A 338 -0.77 -18.51 18.43
C GLN A 338 -1.84 -17.55 17.85
N ILE A 339 -1.86 -16.30 18.34
CA ILE A 339 -2.63 -15.18 17.75
C ILE A 339 -1.66 -14.28 16.99
N PHE A 340 -1.82 -14.19 15.68
CA PHE A 340 -0.94 -13.42 14.80
C PHE A 340 -1.68 -12.19 14.28
N ILE A 341 -1.33 -11.03 14.85
CA ILE A 341 -1.97 -9.76 14.58
C ILE A 341 -1.22 -9.00 13.49
N SER A 342 -1.96 -8.37 12.58
CA SER A 342 -1.43 -7.43 11.58
C SER A 342 -1.31 -5.99 12.09
N ARG A 343 -0.59 -5.17 11.33
CA ARG A 343 -0.40 -3.73 11.55
C ARG A 343 -1.50 -2.96 10.81
N THR A 344 -1.94 -1.83 11.37
CA THR A 344 -2.83 -0.91 10.65
C THR A 344 -2.16 -0.40 9.37
N TYR A 345 -2.92 -0.34 8.26
CA TYR A 345 -2.44 0.26 7.02
C TYR A 345 -1.97 1.71 7.22
N ASP A 346 -0.80 2.02 6.69
CA ASP A 346 -0.12 3.30 6.86
C ASP A 346 -0.36 4.29 5.71
N ALA A 347 0.41 5.38 5.71
CA ALA A 347 0.14 6.55 4.89
C ALA A 347 0.49 6.43 3.40
N THR A 348 1.22 5.40 2.94
CA THR A 348 1.60 5.33 1.51
C THR A 348 0.46 4.94 0.60
N THR A 349 0.59 5.40 -0.63
CA THR A 349 -0.24 5.06 -1.79
C THR A 349 0.29 3.86 -2.57
N HIS A 350 1.12 3.01 -1.97
CA HIS A 350 1.58 1.75 -2.52
C HIS A 350 1.60 0.65 -1.45
N PHE A 351 1.57 -0.61 -1.89
CA PHE A 351 1.38 -1.76 -1.00
C PHE A 351 2.59 -2.15 -0.15
N GLU A 352 3.78 -1.56 -0.34
CA GLU A 352 5.04 -2.05 0.24
C GLU A 352 4.98 -2.44 1.72
N THR A 353 4.67 -1.56 2.68
CA THR A 353 4.67 -2.00 4.11
C THR A 353 3.54 -2.94 4.51
N THR A 354 2.41 -2.91 3.79
CA THR A 354 1.36 -3.94 3.94
C THR A 354 1.89 -5.29 3.49
N CYS A 355 2.70 -5.28 2.43
CA CYS A 355 3.48 -6.38 1.92
C CYS A 355 4.31 -6.95 3.09
N ASP A 356 5.17 -6.14 3.70
CA ASP A 356 6.14 -6.53 4.76
C ASP A 356 5.54 -7.26 5.95
N ASP A 357 4.43 -6.73 6.49
CA ASP A 357 3.76 -7.32 7.64
C ASP A 357 3.30 -8.76 7.35
N ILE A 358 3.05 -9.11 6.09
CA ILE A 358 2.59 -10.45 5.72
C ILE A 358 3.75 -11.45 5.61
N LYS A 359 4.94 -11.06 5.10
CA LYS A 359 6.15 -11.91 5.21
C LYS A 359 6.49 -12.19 6.67
N ASP A 360 6.43 -11.16 7.51
CA ASP A 360 6.64 -11.25 8.95
C ASP A 360 5.62 -12.21 9.61
N ILE A 361 4.32 -12.01 9.39
CA ILE A 361 3.28 -12.89 9.96
C ILE A 361 3.40 -14.31 9.43
N TYR A 362 3.63 -14.52 8.13
CA TYR A 362 3.84 -15.86 7.57
C TYR A 362 4.98 -16.58 8.29
N LYS A 363 6.14 -15.92 8.42
CA LYS A 363 7.31 -16.42 9.12
C LYS A 363 7.04 -16.71 10.60
N ARG A 364 6.32 -15.83 11.30
CA ARG A 364 5.90 -16.04 12.70
C ARG A 364 4.92 -17.22 12.84
N MET A 365 4.09 -17.49 11.83
CA MET A 365 3.13 -18.60 11.81
C MET A 365 3.74 -19.96 11.46
N THR A 366 4.68 -20.02 10.52
CA THR A 366 5.25 -21.28 9.99
C THR A 366 6.61 -21.64 10.57
N GLY A 367 7.37 -20.67 11.08
CA GLY A 367 8.78 -20.82 11.43
C GLY A 367 9.73 -20.83 10.23
N SER A 368 9.25 -20.52 9.02
CA SER A 368 10.04 -20.51 7.77
C SER A 368 9.99 -19.16 7.07
N GLU A 369 11.03 -18.80 6.33
CA GLU A 369 10.92 -17.68 5.38
C GLU A 369 9.87 -17.94 4.30
N PHE A 370 9.44 -16.87 3.63
CA PHE A 370 8.58 -16.96 2.45
C PHE A 370 9.40 -17.19 1.18
N ASP A 371 9.49 -18.44 0.71
CA ASP A 371 10.20 -18.82 -0.52
C ASP A 371 9.23 -19.07 -1.69
N PHE A 372 9.26 -18.19 -2.68
CA PHE A 372 8.50 -18.29 -3.93
C PHE A 372 8.74 -19.56 -4.74
N GLU A 373 9.99 -20.00 -4.85
CA GLU A 373 10.40 -21.09 -5.73
C GLU A 373 10.19 -22.44 -5.04
N GLU A 374 10.37 -22.53 -3.72
CA GLU A 374 9.95 -23.69 -2.94
C GLU A 374 8.42 -23.89 -3.02
N MET A 375 7.65 -22.80 -2.96
CA MET A 375 6.19 -22.86 -3.07
C MET A 375 5.68 -23.21 -4.46
N LYS A 376 6.31 -22.71 -5.54
CA LYS A 376 6.02 -23.19 -6.91
C LYS A 376 6.23 -24.69 -7.03
N ARG A 377 7.37 -25.21 -6.57
CA ARG A 377 7.67 -26.65 -6.59
C ARG A 377 6.60 -27.46 -5.86
N LYS A 378 6.30 -27.09 -4.61
CA LYS A 378 5.24 -27.74 -3.81
C LYS A 378 3.86 -27.68 -4.48
N LYS A 379 3.54 -26.63 -5.25
CA LYS A 379 2.29 -26.55 -5.99
C LYS A 379 2.23 -27.58 -7.13
N ASN A 380 3.30 -27.70 -7.92
CA ASN A 380 3.40 -28.75 -8.94
C ASN A 380 3.37 -30.15 -8.30
N ASP A 381 4.08 -30.36 -7.17
CA ASP A 381 4.11 -31.65 -6.45
C ASP A 381 2.73 -32.09 -5.91
N ILE A 382 1.85 -31.13 -5.55
CA ILE A 382 0.53 -31.40 -4.96
C ILE A 382 -0.56 -31.61 -6.03
N TYR A 383 -0.46 -30.93 -7.18
CA TYR A 383 -1.53 -30.89 -8.19
C TYR A 383 -1.18 -31.58 -9.52
N GLY A 384 0.10 -31.84 -9.81
CA GLY A 384 0.57 -32.40 -11.07
C GLY A 384 0.80 -31.35 -12.16
N GLU A 385 1.36 -31.80 -13.28
CA GLU A 385 1.39 -31.06 -14.55
C GLU A 385 0.29 -31.61 -15.47
N ASP A 386 -0.55 -30.71 -16.00
CA ASP A 386 -1.51 -30.91 -17.10
C ASP A 386 -0.99 -30.21 -18.37
#